data_AF-A0A3A0AKJ6-F1
#
_entry.id   AF-A0A3A0AKJ6-F1
#
_cell.length_a   1.000
_cell.length_b   1.000
_cell.length_c   1.000
_cell.angle_alpha   90.00
_cell.angle_beta   90.00
_cell.angle_gamma   90.00
#
_symmetry.space_group_name_H-M   'P 1'
#
loop_
_entity.id
_entity.type
_entity.pdbx_description
1 polymer ?
#
loop_
_entity_poly.entity_id
_entity_poly.type
_entity_poly.pdbx_seq_one_letter_code
_entity_poly.pdbx_strand_id
1 'polypeptide(L)'
;GWDLREIDGYTIISHGGSINGYQTQLTAVPAKGVAIAIMTNSGRGSAAIRPIEEALLQELCGLKAAEPPRVNLPPELLERYAGRYLQQFSSVDISVEGDGLSAVVALTDPVFGPPDPWPPVHLRPISEREFLVTDGASAGSRVDFIPNPDGSVRFIRMGGRLGERA
;
A
#
# COMPACT_ATOMS: atom_id res chain seq x y z
N GLY A 1 -14.39 -6.47 7.09
CA GLY A 1 -13.84 -6.37 8.46
C GLY A 1 -13.78 -4.91 8.84
N TRP A 2 -12.84 -4.49 9.68
CA TRP A 2 -12.45 -3.08 9.85
C TRP A 2 -10.92 -3.01 9.86
N ASP A 3 -10.37 -2.07 9.13
CA ASP A 3 -8.96 -1.68 9.24
C ASP A 3 -8.83 -0.73 10.43
N LEU A 4 -7.86 -1.02 11.30
CA LEU A 4 -7.59 -0.23 12.49
C LEU A 4 -6.21 0.42 12.33
N ARG A 5 -6.16 1.73 12.53
CA ARG A 5 -4.90 2.48 12.62
C ARG A 5 -4.96 3.51 13.75
N GLU A 6 -3.80 3.97 14.17
CA GLU A 6 -3.67 4.98 15.21
C GLU A 6 -2.95 6.21 14.64
N ILE A 7 -3.44 7.41 14.96
CA ILE A 7 -2.75 8.68 14.73
C ILE A 7 -2.84 9.49 16.00
N ASP A 8 -1.69 9.94 16.51
CA ASP A 8 -1.59 10.79 17.72
C ASP A 8 -2.39 10.23 18.92
N GLY A 9 -2.39 8.90 19.09
CA GLY A 9 -3.11 8.20 20.16
C GLY A 9 -4.61 8.00 19.92
N TYR A 10 -5.15 8.44 18.77
CA TYR A 10 -6.55 8.25 18.41
C TYR A 10 -6.73 7.05 17.49
N THR A 11 -7.65 6.13 17.86
CA THR A 11 -8.08 5.05 16.99
C THR A 11 -8.90 5.59 15.82
N ILE A 12 -8.47 5.21 14.62
CA ILE A 12 -9.17 5.41 13.36
C ILE A 12 -9.60 4.04 12.86
N ILE A 13 -10.89 3.91 12.55
CA ILE A 13 -11.47 2.69 11.99
C ILE A 13 -11.88 2.97 10.55
N SER A 14 -11.58 2.06 9.63
CA SER A 14 -11.94 2.28 8.23
C SER A 14 -12.21 1.00 7.46
N HIS A 15 -12.86 1.16 6.31
CA HIS A 15 -13.03 0.07 5.36
C HIS A 15 -13.19 0.64 3.95
N GLY A 16 -12.40 0.09 3.02
CA GLY A 16 -12.50 0.40 1.60
C GLY A 16 -13.49 -0.53 0.88
N GLY A 17 -13.81 -0.17 -0.35
CA GLY A 17 -14.53 -1.04 -1.28
C GLY A 17 -14.03 -0.79 -2.69
N SER A 18 -13.94 -1.85 -3.49
CA SER A 18 -13.66 -1.72 -4.92
C SER A 18 -14.44 -2.75 -5.71
N ILE A 19 -15.12 -2.29 -6.75
CA ILE A 19 -15.80 -3.14 -7.72
C ILE A 19 -15.82 -2.41 -9.06
N ASN A 20 -15.38 -3.06 -10.14
CA ASN A 20 -15.58 -2.66 -11.54
C ASN A 20 -15.57 -1.15 -11.83
N GLY A 21 -14.43 -0.49 -11.58
CA GLY A 21 -14.31 0.93 -11.86
C GLY A 21 -14.93 1.85 -10.81
N TYR A 22 -15.30 1.33 -9.64
CA TYR A 22 -15.74 2.10 -8.48
C TYR A 22 -14.83 1.81 -7.29
N GLN A 23 -14.57 2.85 -6.51
CA GLN A 23 -13.86 2.74 -5.23
C GLN A 23 -14.53 3.60 -4.17
N THR A 24 -14.61 3.05 -2.96
CA THR A 24 -15.19 3.70 -1.79
C THR A 24 -14.25 3.61 -0.60
N GLN A 25 -14.39 4.54 0.33
CA GLN A 25 -13.71 4.55 1.61
C GLN A 25 -14.63 5.11 2.67
N LEU A 26 -14.82 4.36 3.74
CA LEU A 26 -15.43 4.83 4.98
C LEU A 26 -14.36 4.89 6.05
N THR A 27 -14.20 6.05 6.69
CA THR A 27 -13.26 6.26 7.80
C THR A 27 -13.99 6.92 8.95
N ALA A 28 -13.80 6.46 10.18
CA ALA A 28 -14.36 7.07 11.37
C ALA A 28 -13.31 7.23 12.48
N VAL A 29 -13.47 8.29 13.26
CA VAL A 29 -12.67 8.60 14.45
C VAL A 29 -13.64 8.67 15.64
N PRO A 30 -13.95 7.54 16.30
CA PRO A 30 -15.02 7.48 17.28
C PRO A 30 -14.87 8.49 18.42
N ALA A 31 -13.65 8.67 18.93
CA ALA A 31 -13.35 9.61 20.02
C ALA A 31 -13.56 11.09 19.64
N LYS A 32 -13.66 11.42 18.34
CA LYS A 32 -13.95 12.76 17.83
C LYS A 32 -15.40 12.91 17.35
N GLY A 33 -16.19 11.83 17.29
CA GLY A 33 -17.55 11.86 16.76
C GLY A 33 -17.63 12.15 15.25
N VAL A 34 -16.58 11.83 14.49
CA VAL A 34 -16.47 12.13 13.05
C VAL A 34 -16.47 10.85 12.23
N ALA A 35 -17.20 10.86 11.10
CA ALA A 35 -17.13 9.85 10.05
C ALA A 35 -17.06 10.53 8.67
N ILE A 36 -16.23 9.98 7.79
CA ILE A 36 -15.96 10.45 6.42
C ILE A 36 -16.29 9.31 5.47
N ALA A 37 -17.16 9.57 4.49
CA ALA A 37 -17.48 8.62 3.43
C ALA A 37 -17.15 9.25 2.07
N ILE A 38 -16.27 8.60 1.31
CA ILE A 38 -15.83 9.04 -0.02
C ILE A 38 -16.15 7.93 -1.02
N MET A 39 -16.72 8.32 -2.16
CA MET A 39 -17.09 7.41 -3.24
C MET A 39 -16.60 7.96 -4.57
N THR A 40 -16.12 7.08 -5.44
CA THR A 40 -15.63 7.42 -6.77
C THR A 40 -16.13 6.42 -7.79
N ASN A 41 -16.33 6.88 -9.02
CA ASN A 41 -16.64 6.08 -10.21
C ASN A 41 -15.40 5.93 -11.11
N SER A 42 -14.24 5.69 -10.50
CA SER A 42 -13.02 5.31 -11.21
C SER A 42 -12.35 4.11 -10.54
N GLY A 43 -11.81 3.19 -11.35
CA GLY A 43 -10.95 2.10 -10.86
C GLY A 43 -9.62 2.59 -10.28
N ARG A 44 -9.32 3.88 -10.44
CA ARG A 44 -8.15 4.59 -9.89
C ARG A 44 -8.55 5.62 -8.83
N GLY A 45 -9.74 5.47 -8.26
CA GLY A 45 -10.32 6.38 -7.25
C GLY A 45 -9.45 6.60 -6.02
N SER A 46 -8.60 5.64 -5.64
CA SER A 46 -7.67 5.72 -4.50
C SER A 46 -6.76 6.94 -4.57
N ALA A 47 -6.38 7.36 -5.79
CA ALA A 47 -5.56 8.53 -6.03
C ALA A 47 -6.24 9.84 -5.59
N ALA A 48 -7.59 9.89 -5.58
CA ALA A 48 -8.37 11.00 -5.06
C ALA A 48 -8.82 10.78 -3.62
N ILE A 49 -9.30 9.57 -3.30
CA ILE A 49 -9.82 9.21 -1.97
C ILE A 49 -8.82 9.54 -0.87
N ARG A 50 -7.57 9.12 -1.04
CA ARG A 50 -6.57 9.24 0.03
C ARG A 50 -6.22 10.69 0.39
N PRO A 51 -5.79 11.56 -0.55
CA PRO A 51 -5.47 12.94 -0.19
C PRO A 51 -6.69 13.70 0.35
N ILE A 52 -7.90 13.36 -0.11
CA ILE A 52 -9.15 13.93 0.44
C ILE A 52 -9.37 13.44 1.88
N GLU A 53 -9.22 12.14 2.16
CA GLU A 53 -9.34 11.57 3.50
C GLU A 53 -8.33 12.21 4.47
N GLU A 54 -7.06 12.32 4.05
CA GLU A 54 -6.00 12.93 4.85
C GLU A 54 -6.30 14.40 5.16
N ALA A 55 -6.75 15.17 4.18
CA ALA A 55 -7.14 16.56 4.36
C ALA A 55 -8.34 16.70 5.33
N LEU A 56 -9.37 15.87 5.17
CA LEU A 56 -10.55 15.90 6.04
C LEU A 56 -10.24 15.45 7.47
N LEU A 57 -9.36 14.47 7.66
CA LEU A 57 -8.91 14.07 9.01
C LEU A 57 -8.14 15.20 9.69
N GLN A 58 -7.30 15.90 8.95
CA GLN A 58 -6.57 17.05 9.48
C GLN A 58 -7.54 18.19 9.83
N GLU A 59 -8.46 18.54 8.92
CA GLU A 59 -9.40 19.66 9.09
C GLU A 59 -10.43 19.39 10.20
N LEU A 60 -11.04 18.21 10.22
CA LEU A 60 -12.15 17.90 11.12
C LEU A 60 -11.69 17.36 12.47
N CYS A 61 -10.55 16.66 12.52
CA CYS A 61 -10.09 15.97 13.74
C CYS A 61 -8.76 16.51 14.27
N GLY A 62 -8.05 17.36 13.52
CA GLY A 62 -6.68 17.78 13.84
C GLY A 62 -5.66 16.65 13.72
N LEU A 63 -5.99 15.57 13.00
CA LEU A 63 -5.16 14.36 12.91
C LEU A 63 -4.39 14.33 11.60
N LYS A 64 -3.07 14.20 11.69
CA LYS A 64 -2.20 14.04 10.53
C LYS A 64 -1.18 12.95 10.79
N ALA A 65 -1.13 11.95 9.91
CA ALA A 65 -0.11 10.91 10.02
C ALA A 65 1.29 11.53 9.88
N ALA A 66 2.22 11.11 10.72
CA ALA A 66 3.62 11.46 10.54
C ALA A 66 4.14 10.86 9.22
N GLU A 67 4.92 11.65 8.49
CA GLU A 67 5.65 11.13 7.33
C GLU A 67 6.66 10.08 7.84
N PRO A 68 6.67 8.86 7.29
CA PRO A 68 7.64 7.85 7.71
C PRO A 68 9.07 8.32 7.38
N PRO A 69 10.06 7.96 8.22
CA PRO A 69 11.45 8.29 7.93
C PRO A 69 11.88 7.64 6.63
N ARG A 70 12.75 8.31 5.86
CA ARG A 70 13.43 7.68 4.72
C ARG A 70 14.80 7.22 5.17
N VAL A 71 15.16 5.99 4.81
CA VAL A 71 16.48 5.43 5.07
C VAL A 71 17.14 5.06 3.74
N ASN A 72 18.46 4.89 3.75
CA ASN A 72 19.19 4.33 2.63
C ASN A 72 19.61 2.90 2.99
N LEU A 73 19.31 1.95 2.12
CA LEU A 73 19.77 0.58 2.28
C LEU A 73 20.94 0.31 1.33
N PRO A 74 21.91 -0.51 1.73
CA PRO A 74 22.99 -0.87 0.83
C PRO A 74 22.46 -1.78 -0.30
N PRO A 75 23.07 -1.77 -1.49
CA PRO A 75 22.58 -2.52 -2.66
C PRO A 75 22.34 -4.01 -2.40
N GLU A 76 23.22 -4.67 -1.63
CA GLU A 76 23.08 -6.08 -1.29
C GLU A 76 21.82 -6.40 -0.48
N LEU A 77 21.31 -5.43 0.28
CA LEU A 77 20.08 -5.59 1.03
C LEU A 77 18.85 -5.34 0.14
N LEU A 78 18.94 -4.44 -0.84
CA LEU A 78 17.89 -4.24 -1.84
C LEU A 78 17.74 -5.48 -2.73
N GLU A 79 18.86 -6.06 -3.18
CA GLU A 79 18.89 -7.29 -3.98
C GLU A 79 18.22 -8.47 -3.26
N ARG A 80 18.27 -8.51 -1.93
CA ARG A 80 17.58 -9.54 -1.12
C ARG A 80 16.06 -9.54 -1.37
N TYR A 81 15.47 -8.37 -1.64
CA TYR A 81 14.03 -8.22 -1.85
C TYR A 81 13.60 -8.45 -3.30
N ALA A 82 14.54 -8.42 -4.25
CA ALA A 82 14.25 -8.68 -5.64
C ALA A 82 13.74 -10.13 -5.86
N GLY A 83 12.80 -10.26 -6.80
CA GLY A 83 12.19 -11.53 -7.15
C GLY A 83 10.69 -11.42 -7.40
N ARG A 84 10.09 -12.58 -7.66
CA ARG A 84 8.66 -12.71 -7.94
C ARG A 84 7.92 -13.20 -6.71
N TYR A 85 6.79 -12.56 -6.42
CA TYR A 85 5.92 -12.90 -5.31
C TYR A 85 4.51 -13.21 -5.83
N LEU A 86 3.90 -14.26 -5.30
CA LEU A 86 2.59 -14.76 -5.73
C LEU A 86 1.54 -14.43 -4.68
N GLN A 87 0.57 -13.61 -5.04
CA GLN A 87 -0.61 -13.29 -4.24
C GLN A 87 -1.83 -14.03 -4.79
N GLN A 88 -2.90 -14.06 -4.02
CA GLN A 88 -4.18 -14.52 -4.53
C GLN A 88 -4.67 -13.55 -5.63
N PHE A 89 -4.78 -14.05 -6.86
CA PHE A 89 -5.20 -13.31 -8.07
C PHE A 89 -4.24 -12.23 -8.59
N SER A 90 -2.99 -12.21 -8.13
CA SER A 90 -1.94 -11.36 -8.72
C SER A 90 -0.54 -11.91 -8.49
N SER A 91 0.43 -11.47 -9.28
CA SER A 91 1.85 -11.54 -8.93
C SER A 91 2.44 -10.15 -8.81
N VAL A 92 3.47 -10.03 -7.98
CA VAL A 92 4.27 -8.81 -7.82
C VAL A 92 5.71 -9.16 -8.17
N ASP A 93 6.23 -8.54 -9.21
CA ASP A 93 7.63 -8.64 -9.62
C ASP A 93 8.38 -7.44 -9.05
N ILE A 94 9.39 -7.71 -8.21
CA ILE A 94 10.23 -6.71 -7.55
C ILE A 94 11.61 -6.73 -8.19
N SER A 95 12.10 -5.56 -8.61
CA SER A 95 13.46 -5.35 -9.10
C SER A 95 14.15 -4.21 -8.36
N VAL A 96 15.48 -4.21 -8.32
CA VAL A 96 16.26 -3.06 -7.82
C VAL A 96 16.26 -1.96 -8.87
N GLU A 97 16.02 -0.73 -8.44
CA GLU A 97 16.08 0.45 -9.31
C GLU A 97 16.74 1.62 -8.54
N GLY A 98 17.99 1.90 -8.88
CA GLY A 98 18.80 2.90 -8.19
C GLY A 98 18.98 2.58 -6.70
N ASP A 99 18.55 3.49 -5.84
CA ASP A 99 18.57 3.42 -4.37
C ASP A 99 17.27 2.85 -3.75
N GLY A 100 16.44 2.16 -4.55
CA GLY A 100 15.19 1.57 -4.09
C GLY A 100 14.77 0.38 -4.92
N LEU A 101 13.46 0.09 -4.92
CA LEU A 101 12.88 -1.01 -5.67
C LEU A 101 11.82 -0.50 -6.64
N SER A 102 11.60 -1.26 -7.71
CA SER A 102 10.49 -1.12 -8.65
C SER A 102 9.56 -2.30 -8.46
N ALA A 103 8.24 -2.08 -8.44
CA ALA A 103 7.23 -3.12 -8.31
C ALA A 103 6.28 -3.10 -9.50
N VAL A 104 6.16 -4.25 -10.16
CA VAL A 104 5.19 -4.48 -11.24
C VAL A 104 4.15 -5.46 -10.76
N VAL A 105 2.88 -5.04 -10.77
CA VAL A 105 1.76 -5.89 -10.36
C VAL A 105 1.05 -6.42 -11.61
N ALA A 106 0.97 -7.73 -11.73
CA ALA A 106 0.21 -8.41 -12.78
C ALA A 106 -1.00 -9.10 -12.16
N LEU A 107 -2.22 -8.74 -12.57
CA LEU A 107 -3.42 -9.47 -12.17
C LEU A 107 -3.44 -10.83 -12.88
N THR A 108 -3.76 -11.89 -12.14
CA THR A 108 -3.86 -13.27 -12.65
C THR A 108 -5.30 -13.79 -12.69
N ASP A 109 -6.28 -12.92 -12.38
CA ASP A 109 -7.70 -13.30 -12.39
C ASP A 109 -8.22 -13.55 -13.82
N PRO A 110 -8.69 -14.79 -14.12
CA PRO A 110 -9.18 -15.15 -15.45
C PRO A 110 -10.57 -14.55 -15.80
N VAL A 111 -11.29 -13.97 -14.84
CA VAL A 111 -12.66 -13.46 -15.05
C VAL A 111 -12.70 -12.13 -15.78
N PHE A 112 -11.65 -11.31 -15.68
CA PHE A 112 -11.68 -9.90 -16.11
C PHE A 112 -10.81 -9.60 -17.35
N GLY A 113 -10.19 -10.61 -17.96
CA GLY A 113 -9.22 -10.43 -19.04
C GLY A 113 -7.91 -9.79 -18.55
N PRO A 114 -6.87 -9.70 -19.39
CA PRO A 114 -5.64 -9.02 -18.99
C PRO A 114 -5.97 -7.53 -18.79
N PRO A 115 -5.77 -6.95 -17.59
CA PRO A 115 -5.84 -5.50 -17.46
C PRO A 115 -4.77 -4.85 -18.34
N ASP A 116 -4.94 -3.57 -18.66
CA ASP A 116 -3.79 -2.76 -19.04
C ASP A 116 -2.69 -2.93 -17.98
N PRO A 117 -1.43 -3.15 -18.39
CA PRO A 117 -0.34 -3.32 -17.44
C PRO A 117 -0.29 -2.07 -16.56
N TRP A 118 -0.38 -2.27 -15.24
CA TRP A 118 -0.18 -1.17 -14.31
C TRP A 118 1.25 -0.67 -14.50
N PRO A 119 1.47 0.65 -14.61
CA PRO A 119 2.82 1.17 -14.66
C PRO A 119 3.57 0.72 -13.40
N PRO A 120 4.88 0.45 -13.48
CA PRO A 120 5.69 0.18 -12.31
C PRO A 120 5.51 1.29 -11.27
N VAL A 121 5.53 0.91 -10.00
CA VAL A 121 5.58 1.85 -8.89
C VAL A 121 6.92 1.74 -8.18
N HIS A 122 7.43 2.87 -7.71
CA HIS A 122 8.72 2.94 -7.05
C HIS A 122 8.56 2.86 -5.54
N LEU A 123 9.41 2.05 -4.91
CA LEU A 123 9.42 1.79 -3.48
C LEU A 123 10.70 2.36 -2.87
N ARG A 124 10.54 3.18 -1.83
CA ARG A 124 11.66 3.76 -1.07
C ARG A 124 11.71 3.20 0.34
N PRO A 125 12.88 2.81 0.84
CA PRO A 125 12.97 2.18 2.15
C PRO A 125 12.68 3.20 3.26
N ILE A 126 11.87 2.77 4.21
CA ILE A 126 11.53 3.51 5.44
C ILE A 126 12.04 2.79 6.71
N SER A 127 12.41 1.52 6.56
CA SER A 127 13.21 0.76 7.52
C SER A 127 13.97 -0.34 6.75
N GLU A 128 14.62 -1.26 7.45
CA GLU A 128 15.31 -2.38 6.80
C GLU A 128 14.37 -3.23 5.92
N ARG A 129 13.11 -3.41 6.35
CA ARG A 129 12.16 -4.36 5.75
C ARG A 129 10.88 -3.73 5.20
N GLU A 130 10.73 -2.42 5.37
CA GLU A 130 9.49 -1.71 5.05
C GLU A 130 9.81 -0.61 4.06
N PHE A 131 8.93 -0.47 3.06
CA PHE A 131 9.08 0.46 1.97
C PHE A 131 7.80 1.27 1.78
N LEU A 132 7.96 2.51 1.32
CA LEU A 132 6.88 3.40 0.93
C LEU A 132 6.81 3.44 -0.59
N VAL A 133 5.61 3.22 -1.14
CA VAL A 133 5.33 3.52 -2.55
C VAL A 133 5.42 5.04 -2.74
N THR A 134 6.18 5.57 -3.69
CA THR A 134 6.36 7.02 -3.84
C THR A 134 5.58 7.65 -5.00
N ASP A 135 5.00 6.84 -5.88
CA ASP A 135 4.30 7.32 -7.07
C ASP A 135 3.14 6.41 -7.47
N GLY A 136 2.47 6.79 -8.56
CA GLY A 136 1.29 6.10 -9.06
C GLY A 136 0.07 6.21 -8.13
N ALA A 137 -0.96 5.41 -8.42
CA ALA A 137 -2.24 5.47 -7.71
C ALA A 137 -2.18 4.91 -6.27
N SER A 138 -1.05 4.28 -5.92
CA SER A 138 -0.79 3.71 -4.60
C SER A 138 0.26 4.52 -3.82
N ALA A 139 0.69 5.69 -4.32
CA ALA A 139 1.66 6.57 -3.67
C ALA A 139 1.30 6.78 -2.20
N GLY A 140 2.30 6.63 -1.33
CA GLY A 140 2.30 6.66 0.13
C GLY A 140 1.82 5.38 0.82
N SER A 141 1.44 4.33 0.08
CA SER A 141 1.08 3.04 0.67
C SER A 141 2.34 2.32 1.13
N ARG A 142 2.21 1.45 2.12
CA ARG A 142 3.34 0.71 2.67
C ARG A 142 3.43 -0.71 2.10
N VAL A 143 4.66 -1.16 1.88
CA VAL A 143 5.04 -2.52 1.49
C VAL A 143 5.97 -3.10 2.55
N ASP A 144 5.73 -4.33 2.99
CA ASP A 144 6.58 -5.01 3.98
C ASP A 144 7.14 -6.31 3.43
N PHE A 145 8.39 -6.62 3.76
CA PHE A 145 9.00 -7.92 3.51
C PHE A 145 9.14 -8.71 4.80
N ILE A 146 8.60 -9.92 4.82
CA ILE A 146 8.54 -10.79 5.99
C ILE A 146 9.53 -11.94 5.78
N PRO A 147 10.60 -12.02 6.59
CA PRO A 147 11.62 -13.03 6.41
C PRO A 147 11.24 -14.38 7.06
N ASN A 148 11.93 -15.42 6.64
CA ASN A 148 12.12 -16.66 7.36
C ASN A 148 13.00 -16.46 8.61
N PRO A 149 13.01 -17.42 9.55
CA PRO A 149 13.94 -17.40 10.68
C PRO A 149 15.43 -17.34 10.29
N ASP A 150 15.79 -17.81 9.09
CA ASP A 150 17.16 -17.78 8.56
C ASP A 150 17.53 -16.45 7.88
N GLY A 151 16.61 -15.47 7.85
CA GLY A 151 16.80 -14.16 7.24
C GLY A 151 16.51 -14.07 5.74
N SER A 152 16.21 -15.18 5.06
CA SER A 152 15.73 -15.16 3.67
C SER A 152 14.32 -14.57 3.60
N VAL A 153 13.95 -13.90 2.50
CA VAL A 153 12.62 -13.28 2.37
C VAL A 153 11.59 -14.35 2.02
N ARG A 154 10.53 -14.45 2.82
CA ARG A 154 9.44 -15.42 2.60
C ARG A 154 8.23 -14.78 1.94
N PHE A 155 7.77 -13.64 2.47
CA PHE A 155 6.57 -12.98 1.97
C PHE A 155 6.82 -11.50 1.68
N ILE A 156 6.03 -10.99 0.75
CA ILE A 156 5.73 -9.56 0.62
C ILE A 156 4.30 -9.30 1.14
N ARG A 157 4.08 -8.17 1.81
CA ARG A 157 2.75 -7.63 2.06
C ARG A 157 2.58 -6.34 1.25
N MET A 158 1.67 -6.36 0.29
CA MET A 158 1.37 -5.20 -0.58
C MET A 158 -0.14 -5.16 -0.85
N GLY A 159 -0.75 -3.97 -0.72
CA GLY A 159 -2.19 -3.80 -0.92
C GLY A 159 -3.05 -4.64 0.04
N GLY A 160 -2.57 -4.84 1.27
CA GLY A 160 -3.26 -5.65 2.30
C GLY A 160 -3.18 -7.17 2.10
N ARG A 161 -2.48 -7.66 1.07
CA ARG A 161 -2.36 -9.09 0.75
C ARG A 161 -0.94 -9.60 0.97
N LEU A 162 -0.82 -10.80 1.52
CA LEU A 162 0.44 -11.54 1.54
C LEU A 162 0.67 -12.22 0.20
N GLY A 163 1.90 -12.13 -0.30
CA GLY A 163 2.38 -12.91 -1.43
C GLY A 163 3.63 -13.69 -1.06
N GLU A 164 3.65 -14.99 -1.37
CA GLU A 164 4.80 -15.86 -1.11
C GLU A 164 5.84 -15.71 -2.21
N ARG A 165 7.11 -15.71 -1.85
CA ARG A 165 8.21 -15.67 -2.80
C ARG A 165 8.21 -16.98 -3.61
N ALA A 166 8.28 -16.85 -4.94
CA ALA A 166 8.35 -17.97 -5.88
C ALA A 166 9.71 -18.69 -5.85
#